data_AF-A0A645DK62-F1
#
_entry.id   AF-A0A645DK62-F1
#
_cell.length_a   1.000
_cell.length_b   1.000
_cell.length_c   1.000
_cell.angle_alpha   90.00
_cell.angle_beta   90.00
_cell.angle_gamma   90.00
#
_symmetry.space_group_name_H-M   'P 1'
#
loop_
_entity.id
_entity.type
_entity.pdbx_description
1 polymer ?
#
loop_
_entity_poly.entity_id
_entity_poly.type
_entity_poly.pdbx_seq_one_letter_code
_entity_poly.pdbx_strand_id
1 'polypeptide(L)'
;MKTGKLEISKEQAIALYPDASADFKKMLEDTFGKDVFLPAEERIDSFDDALKASGRPEVPEFDCVPEDLRPFFQATYKCLVIAEAFNQGKRLDIYNSKQERHYPYFENNGSASAFGLYGTIYATTLSFAGSGSRLSFLDSKRARIAGEKFRTEFRDMLSL
;
A
#
# COMPACT_ATOMS: atom_id res chain seq x y z
N MET A 1 16.59 2.05 42.40
CA MET A 1 15.50 1.58 41.51
C MET A 1 15.96 1.73 40.08
N LYS A 2 15.85 0.67 39.25
CA LYS A 2 16.06 0.83 37.80
C LYS A 2 14.76 1.34 37.20
N THR A 3 14.69 2.62 36.89
CA THR A 3 13.61 3.18 36.05
C THR A 3 13.93 2.84 34.60
N GLY A 4 13.11 2.00 33.98
CA GLY A 4 13.14 1.74 32.54
C GLY A 4 12.10 2.59 31.83
N LYS A 5 12.47 3.21 30.70
CA LYS A 5 11.53 3.89 29.79
C LYS A 5 11.18 2.91 28.68
N LEU A 6 9.89 2.70 28.42
CA LEU A 6 9.43 1.91 27.28
C LEU A 6 9.26 2.85 26.08
N GLU A 7 10.04 2.64 25.03
CA GLU A 7 9.89 3.33 23.74
C GLU A 7 9.51 2.29 22.70
N ILE A 8 8.36 2.49 22.03
CA ILE A 8 7.87 1.59 20.98
C ILE A 8 7.55 2.40 19.73
N SER A 9 7.87 1.85 18.56
CA SER A 9 7.46 2.43 17.28
C SER A 9 6.01 2.08 16.94
N LYS A 10 5.42 2.80 15.98
CA LYS A 10 4.06 2.51 15.49
C LYS A 10 3.95 1.10 14.92
N GLU A 11 4.98 0.63 14.22
CA GLU A 11 5.03 -0.72 13.63
C GLU A 11 5.07 -1.79 14.72
N GLN A 12 5.83 -1.56 15.79
CA GLN A 12 5.87 -2.45 16.95
C GLN A 12 4.54 -2.46 17.69
N ALA A 13 3.89 -1.30 17.83
CA ALA A 13 2.55 -1.20 18.41
C ALA A 13 1.53 -2.02 17.63
N ILE A 14 1.50 -1.88 16.29
CA ILE A 14 0.60 -2.65 15.41
C ILE A 14 0.87 -4.15 15.51
N ALA A 15 2.14 -4.57 15.59
CA ALA A 15 2.51 -5.98 15.69
C ALA A 15 2.10 -6.60 17.04
N LEU A 16 2.18 -5.85 18.14
CA LEU A 16 1.82 -6.31 19.48
C LEU A 16 0.32 -6.29 19.74
N TYR A 17 -0.42 -5.40 19.06
CA TYR A 17 -1.82 -5.14 19.34
C TYR A 17 -2.72 -6.39 19.29
N PRO A 18 -2.64 -7.32 18.31
CA PRO A 18 -3.52 -8.48 18.25
C PRO A 18 -3.53 -9.32 19.54
N ASP A 19 -2.34 -9.58 20.08
CA ASP A 19 -2.10 -10.45 21.23
C ASP A 19 -2.05 -9.70 22.58
N ALA A 20 -2.17 -8.36 22.56
CA ALA A 20 -2.14 -7.52 23.74
C ALA A 20 -3.37 -7.74 24.65
N SER A 21 -3.16 -7.59 25.96
CA SER A 21 -4.26 -7.54 26.95
C SER A 21 -5.15 -6.32 26.70
N ALA A 22 -6.38 -6.34 27.21
CA ALA A 22 -7.34 -5.24 27.04
C ALA A 22 -6.78 -3.90 27.54
N ASP A 23 -6.12 -3.89 28.70
CA ASP A 23 -5.50 -2.68 29.26
C ASP A 23 -4.34 -2.18 28.39
N PHE A 24 -3.54 -3.09 27.83
CA PHE A 24 -2.44 -2.70 26.96
C PHE A 24 -2.94 -2.20 25.60
N LYS A 25 -3.98 -2.82 25.03
CA LYS A 25 -4.67 -2.30 23.83
C LYS A 25 -5.17 -0.88 24.06
N LYS A 26 -5.84 -0.62 25.18
CA LYS A 26 -6.32 0.71 25.52
C LYS A 26 -5.18 1.72 25.60
N MET A 27 -4.08 1.37 26.28
CA MET A 27 -2.89 2.24 26.34
C MET A 27 -2.32 2.53 24.94
N LEU A 28 -2.26 1.52 24.07
CA LEU A 28 -1.80 1.68 22.69
C LEU A 28 -2.74 2.59 21.87
N GLU A 29 -4.05 2.42 22.01
CA GLU A 29 -5.08 3.28 21.38
C GLU A 29 -4.99 4.73 21.87
N ASP A 30 -4.83 4.93 23.18
CA ASP A 30 -4.68 6.26 23.78
C ASP A 30 -3.38 6.94 23.33
N THR A 31 -2.32 6.16 23.04
CA THR A 31 -1.00 6.67 22.63
C THR A 31 -0.91 6.94 21.13
N PHE A 32 -1.38 6.02 20.30
CA PHE A 32 -1.21 6.06 18.84
C PHE A 32 -2.49 6.46 18.09
N GLY A 33 -3.63 6.51 18.78
CA GLY A 33 -4.96 6.65 18.18
C GLY A 33 -5.55 5.30 17.81
N LYS A 34 -6.84 5.11 18.12
CA LYS A 34 -7.57 3.87 17.84
C LYS A 34 -7.53 3.47 16.38
N ASP A 35 -7.62 4.46 15.49
CA ASP A 35 -7.64 4.21 14.06
C ASP A 35 -6.37 3.52 13.59
N VAL A 36 -5.21 3.70 14.23
CA VAL A 36 -3.96 3.03 13.80
C VAL A 36 -4.07 1.50 13.76
N PHE A 37 -4.96 0.92 14.58
CA PHE A 37 -5.13 -0.52 14.72
C PHE A 37 -6.23 -1.09 13.82
N LEU A 38 -6.97 -0.25 13.10
CA LEU A 38 -7.91 -0.73 12.09
C LEU A 38 -7.14 -1.33 10.89
N PRO A 39 -7.73 -2.32 10.18
CA PRO A 39 -7.19 -2.81 8.93
C PRO A 39 -6.92 -1.66 7.94
N ALA A 40 -5.86 -1.78 7.13
CA ALA A 40 -5.47 -0.71 6.20
C ALA A 40 -6.60 -0.38 5.22
N GLU A 41 -7.40 -1.38 4.89
CA GLU A 41 -8.57 -1.34 4.02
C GLU A 41 -9.72 -0.51 4.59
N GLU A 42 -9.76 -0.27 5.90
CA GLU A 42 -10.78 0.57 6.55
C GLU A 42 -10.29 2.00 6.79
N ARG A 43 -8.98 2.22 6.72
CA ARG A 43 -8.35 3.52 7.03
C ARG A 43 -8.00 4.33 5.80
N ILE A 44 -7.80 3.66 4.68
CA ILE A 44 -7.26 4.25 3.46
C ILE A 44 -8.38 4.28 2.41
N ASP A 45 -9.01 5.44 2.26
CA ASP A 45 -10.06 5.71 1.27
C ASP A 45 -9.63 6.70 0.19
N SER A 46 -8.63 7.54 0.50
CA SER A 46 -8.11 8.56 -0.40
C SER A 46 -6.58 8.48 -0.53
N PHE A 47 -6.05 9.19 -1.53
CA PHE A 47 -4.60 9.25 -1.72
C PHE A 47 -3.92 9.99 -0.56
N ASP A 48 -4.57 11.00 0.01
CA ASP A 48 -4.10 11.69 1.22
C ASP A 48 -3.99 10.74 2.42
N ASP A 49 -4.92 9.80 2.56
CA ASP A 49 -4.84 8.77 3.61
C ASP A 49 -3.65 7.84 3.36
N ALA A 50 -3.38 7.48 2.11
CA ALA A 50 -2.22 6.70 1.74
C ALA A 50 -0.89 7.44 2.02
N LEU A 51 -0.82 8.75 1.76
CA LEU A 51 0.32 9.59 2.13
C LEU A 51 0.55 9.61 3.65
N LYS A 52 -0.50 9.89 4.42
CA LYS A 52 -0.45 9.89 5.90
C LYS A 52 -0.04 8.52 6.45
N ALA A 53 -0.59 7.44 5.88
CA ALA A 53 -0.33 6.09 6.35
C ALA A 53 1.08 5.60 6.00
N SER A 54 1.61 5.97 4.84
CA SER A 54 2.97 5.61 4.41
C SER A 54 4.07 6.53 4.95
N GLY A 55 3.72 7.75 5.38
CA GLY A 55 4.68 8.77 5.80
C GLY A 55 5.49 9.36 4.63
N ARG A 56 5.02 9.17 3.40
CA ARG A 56 5.66 9.70 2.18
C ARG A 56 5.33 11.17 1.98
N PRO A 57 6.24 11.95 1.36
CA PRO A 57 5.89 13.30 0.94
C PRO A 57 4.86 13.29 -0.18
N GLU A 58 4.26 14.45 -0.43
CA GLU A 58 3.42 14.72 -1.61
C GLU A 58 4.09 14.28 -2.93
N VAL A 59 3.27 14.13 -3.97
CA VAL A 59 3.74 13.71 -5.30
C VAL A 59 4.81 14.68 -5.81
N PRO A 60 6.04 14.22 -6.09
CA PRO A 60 7.08 15.08 -6.64
C PRO A 60 6.73 15.57 -8.05
N GLU A 61 7.28 16.72 -8.44
CA GLU A 61 7.16 17.24 -9.82
C GLU A 61 7.96 16.46 -10.86
N PHE A 62 8.96 15.68 -10.40
CA PHE A 62 9.89 14.93 -11.26
C PHE A 62 10.59 15.81 -12.32
N ASP A 63 11.01 17.03 -11.97
CA ASP A 63 11.71 17.96 -12.88
C ASP A 63 13.03 17.41 -13.46
N CYS A 64 13.55 16.31 -12.90
CA CYS A 64 14.72 15.61 -13.38
C CYS A 64 14.47 14.70 -14.61
N VAL A 65 13.22 14.55 -15.07
CA VAL A 65 12.88 13.80 -16.29
C VAL A 65 12.21 14.71 -17.35
N PRO A 66 12.24 14.31 -18.64
CA PRO A 66 11.52 15.00 -19.71
C PRO A 66 10.04 15.22 -19.38
N GLU A 67 9.49 16.37 -19.79
CA GLU A 67 8.15 16.82 -19.44
C GLU A 67 7.06 15.81 -19.82
N ASP A 68 7.21 15.15 -20.96
CA ASP A 68 6.30 14.11 -21.47
C ASP A 68 6.28 12.84 -20.60
N LEU A 69 7.35 12.57 -19.85
CA LEU A 69 7.44 11.39 -18.98
C LEU A 69 6.97 11.66 -17.54
N ARG A 70 6.90 12.92 -17.10
CA ARG A 70 6.54 13.28 -15.71
C ARG A 70 5.20 12.68 -15.26
N PRO A 71 4.12 12.72 -16.07
CA PRO A 71 2.83 12.13 -15.67
C PRO A 71 2.93 10.64 -15.32
N PHE A 72 3.73 9.87 -16.08
CA PHE A 72 3.94 8.45 -15.81
C PHE A 72 4.66 8.20 -14.47
N PHE A 73 5.71 8.98 -14.17
CA PHE A 73 6.41 8.88 -12.88
C PHE A 73 5.54 9.30 -11.70
N GLN A 74 4.71 10.34 -11.88
CA GLN A 74 3.75 10.77 -10.87
C GLN A 74 2.69 9.69 -10.60
N ALA A 75 2.11 9.10 -11.64
CA ALA A 75 1.14 8.01 -11.49
C ALA A 75 1.74 6.76 -10.83
N THR A 76 2.98 6.42 -11.20
CA THR A 76 3.74 5.32 -10.60
C THR A 76 4.04 5.57 -9.12
N TYR A 77 4.42 6.80 -8.77
CA TYR A 77 4.64 7.21 -7.38
C TYR A 77 3.37 7.04 -6.55
N LYS A 78 2.21 7.48 -7.07
CA LYS A 78 0.92 7.31 -6.38
C LYS A 78 0.62 5.83 -6.08
N CYS A 79 0.74 4.96 -7.08
CA CYS A 79 0.49 3.53 -6.90
C CYS A 79 1.45 2.87 -5.89
N LEU A 80 2.72 3.29 -5.88
CA LEU A 80 3.71 2.83 -4.90
C LEU A 80 3.31 3.25 -3.47
N VAL A 81 2.92 4.50 -3.28
CA VAL A 81 2.48 5.02 -1.98
C VAL A 81 1.27 4.25 -1.48
N ILE A 82 0.29 3.97 -2.35
CA ILE A 82 -0.89 3.16 -2.02
C ILE A 82 -0.48 1.76 -1.59
N ALA A 83 0.37 1.06 -2.36
CA ALA A 83 0.83 -0.28 -2.02
C ALA A 83 1.62 -0.29 -0.69
N GLU A 84 2.50 0.68 -0.45
CA GLU A 84 3.26 0.81 0.79
C GLU A 84 2.34 1.06 2.00
N ALA A 85 1.31 1.89 1.83
CA ALA A 85 0.32 2.18 2.86
C ALA A 85 -0.52 0.94 3.22
N PHE A 86 -1.03 0.21 2.22
CA PHE A 86 -1.80 -1.02 2.42
C PHE A 86 -0.96 -2.15 3.04
N ASN A 87 0.32 -2.22 2.67
CA ASN A 87 1.25 -3.21 3.23
C ASN A 87 1.84 -2.79 4.59
N GLN A 88 1.46 -1.61 5.11
CA GLN A 88 1.96 -1.09 6.38
C GLN A 88 3.50 -1.01 6.39
N GLY A 89 4.08 -0.54 5.28
CA GLY A 89 5.53 -0.43 5.09
C GLY A 89 6.28 -1.74 4.82
N LYS A 90 5.60 -2.90 4.92
CA LYS A 90 6.23 -4.19 4.59
C LYS A 90 6.50 -4.29 3.09
N ARG A 91 7.72 -4.70 2.76
CA ARG A 91 8.15 -4.95 1.37
C ARG A 91 8.29 -6.44 1.14
N LEU A 92 7.79 -6.89 -0.01
CA LEU A 92 7.88 -8.27 -0.45
C LEU A 92 9.26 -8.53 -1.09
N ASP A 93 9.85 -9.68 -0.81
CA ASP A 93 11.11 -10.11 -1.43
C ASP A 93 10.81 -10.79 -2.77
N ILE A 94 11.24 -10.16 -3.87
CA ILE A 94 11.03 -10.72 -5.22
C ILE A 94 11.81 -12.02 -5.46
N TYR A 95 12.86 -12.28 -4.68
CA TYR A 95 13.68 -13.49 -4.81
C TYR A 95 13.17 -14.64 -3.95
N ASN A 96 12.19 -14.38 -3.06
CA ASN A 96 11.54 -15.42 -2.29
C ASN A 96 10.43 -16.09 -3.14
N SER A 97 10.77 -17.24 -3.73
CA SER A 97 9.87 -18.04 -4.56
C SER A 97 8.64 -18.60 -3.83
N LYS A 98 8.66 -18.62 -2.50
CA LYS A 98 7.53 -19.07 -1.67
C LYS A 98 6.59 -17.94 -1.28
N GLN A 99 6.99 -16.69 -1.53
CA GLN A 99 6.21 -15.53 -1.16
C GLN A 99 5.29 -15.14 -2.31
N GLU A 100 3.99 -15.23 -2.07
CA GLU A 100 2.99 -14.75 -3.01
C GLU A 100 3.00 -13.22 -3.04
N ARG A 101 2.92 -12.67 -4.25
CA ARG A 101 2.82 -11.24 -4.52
C ARG A 101 1.54 -10.99 -5.29
N HIS A 102 0.63 -10.19 -4.74
CA HIS A 102 -0.68 -9.96 -5.33
C HIS A 102 -0.74 -8.61 -6.04
N TYR A 103 -1.40 -8.56 -7.18
CA TYR A 103 -1.56 -7.34 -7.98
C TYR A 103 -3.03 -7.18 -8.38
N PRO A 104 -3.56 -5.95 -8.35
CA PRO A 104 -4.83 -5.67 -8.98
C PRO A 104 -4.72 -5.94 -10.49
N TYR A 105 -5.70 -6.63 -11.06
CA TYR A 105 -5.77 -6.90 -12.49
C TYR A 105 -7.01 -6.24 -13.08
N PHE A 106 -6.77 -5.41 -14.08
CA PHE A 106 -7.79 -4.58 -14.71
C PHE A 106 -8.06 -5.05 -16.13
N GLU A 107 -9.33 -5.03 -16.50
CA GLU A 107 -9.76 -5.21 -17.89
C GLU A 107 -10.22 -3.86 -18.45
N ASN A 108 -10.06 -3.72 -19.77
CA ASN A 108 -10.66 -2.65 -20.54
C ASN A 108 -11.23 -3.26 -21.84
N ASN A 109 -12.18 -2.57 -22.47
CA ASN A 109 -12.72 -2.95 -23.77
C ASN A 109 -12.31 -1.95 -24.88
N GLY A 110 -11.16 -1.30 -24.72
CA GLY A 110 -10.70 -0.23 -25.61
C GLY A 110 -11.24 1.18 -25.28
N SER A 111 -12.08 1.33 -24.25
CA SER A 111 -12.50 2.63 -23.71
C SER A 111 -11.97 2.87 -22.30
N ALA A 112 -11.52 4.10 -22.01
CA ALA A 112 -11.16 4.53 -20.66
C ALA A 112 -12.34 4.46 -19.67
N SER A 113 -13.58 4.56 -20.16
CA SER A 113 -14.79 4.41 -19.33
C SER A 113 -15.09 2.97 -18.92
N ALA A 114 -14.47 1.99 -19.58
CA ALA A 114 -14.64 0.56 -19.29
C ALA A 114 -13.46 -0.02 -18.49
N PHE A 115 -12.53 0.83 -18.04
CA PHE A 115 -11.45 0.38 -17.17
C PHE A 115 -12.04 -0.08 -15.83
N GLY A 116 -12.00 -1.38 -15.59
CA GLY A 116 -12.61 -2.03 -14.44
C GLY A 116 -11.65 -2.99 -13.78
N LEU A 117 -11.69 -3.07 -12.45
CA LEU A 117 -11.02 -4.15 -11.75
C LEU A 117 -11.73 -5.47 -12.11
N TYR A 118 -11.00 -6.37 -12.75
CA TYR A 118 -11.49 -7.71 -13.07
C TYR A 118 -11.23 -8.69 -11.93
N GLY A 119 -10.09 -8.54 -11.25
CA GLY A 119 -9.74 -9.38 -10.12
C GLY A 119 -8.35 -9.09 -9.60
N THR A 120 -7.74 -10.11 -9.00
CA THR A 120 -6.36 -10.04 -8.53
C THR A 120 -5.58 -11.22 -9.08
N ILE A 121 -4.36 -10.96 -9.52
CA ILE A 121 -3.41 -12.01 -9.91
C ILE A 121 -2.35 -12.15 -8.83
N TYR A 122 -1.77 -13.34 -8.72
CA TYR A 122 -0.62 -13.57 -7.83
C TYR A 122 0.56 -14.15 -8.62
N ALA A 123 1.77 -13.82 -8.18
CA ALA A 123 3.00 -14.35 -8.73
C ALA A 123 3.93 -14.80 -7.61
N THR A 124 4.45 -16.02 -7.73
CA THR A 124 5.45 -16.61 -6.81
C THR A 124 6.84 -16.60 -7.48
N THR A 125 6.97 -17.26 -8.64
CA THR A 125 8.20 -17.37 -9.44
C THR A 125 8.10 -16.77 -10.83
N LEU A 126 6.88 -16.55 -11.33
CA LEU A 126 6.67 -15.92 -12.63
C LEU A 126 7.05 -14.43 -12.55
N SER A 127 7.97 -14.02 -13.41
CA SER A 127 8.46 -12.64 -13.50
C SER A 127 7.80 -11.95 -14.68
N PHE A 128 6.68 -11.26 -14.45
CA PHE A 128 6.14 -10.33 -15.44
C PHE A 128 6.85 -8.97 -15.28
N ALA A 129 7.03 -8.23 -16.38
CA ALA A 129 7.72 -6.94 -16.37
C ALA A 129 7.05 -5.88 -15.45
N GLY A 130 5.80 -6.11 -15.01
CA GLY A 130 5.07 -5.30 -14.02
C GLY A 130 5.06 -5.85 -12.59
N SER A 131 5.74 -6.97 -12.28
CA SER A 131 5.69 -7.65 -10.97
C SER A 131 6.72 -7.14 -9.96
N GLY A 132 6.94 -5.82 -9.89
CA GLY A 132 7.86 -5.21 -8.93
C GLY A 132 7.35 -5.29 -7.49
N SER A 133 8.21 -5.56 -6.51
CA SER A 133 7.83 -5.67 -5.08
C SER A 133 7.19 -4.42 -4.49
N ARG A 134 7.42 -3.25 -5.10
CA ARG A 134 6.87 -1.98 -4.65
C ARG A 134 5.41 -1.75 -5.07
N LEU A 135 4.91 -2.54 -6.02
CA LEU A 135 3.52 -2.48 -6.50
C LEU A 135 2.70 -3.70 -6.07
N SER A 136 3.34 -4.69 -5.42
CA SER A 136 2.68 -5.88 -4.92
C SER A 136 2.06 -5.67 -3.55
N PHE A 137 0.94 -6.34 -3.32
CA PHE A 137 0.25 -6.39 -2.03
C PHE A 137 0.50 -7.74 -1.32
N LEU A 138 0.47 -7.70 0.02
CA LEU A 138 0.72 -8.86 0.87
C LEU A 138 -0.29 -10.01 0.69
N ASP A 139 -1.51 -9.69 0.27
CA ASP A 139 -2.58 -10.66 0.02
C ASP A 139 -3.57 -10.15 -1.04
N SER A 140 -4.41 -11.05 -1.53
CA SER A 140 -5.41 -10.75 -2.56
C SER A 140 -6.50 -9.77 -2.09
N LYS A 141 -6.87 -9.77 -0.80
CA LYS A 141 -7.89 -8.85 -0.27
C LYS A 141 -7.41 -7.41 -0.36
N ARG A 142 -6.16 -7.15 0.04
CA ARG A 142 -5.51 -5.84 -0.08
C ARG A 142 -5.43 -5.38 -1.52
N ALA A 143 -4.94 -6.24 -2.42
CA ALA A 143 -4.86 -5.92 -3.85
C ALA A 143 -6.24 -5.57 -4.43
N ARG A 144 -7.28 -6.34 -4.11
CA ARG A 144 -8.64 -6.10 -4.61
C ARG A 144 -9.18 -4.75 -4.15
N ILE A 145 -9.11 -4.48 -2.85
CA ILE A 145 -9.67 -3.26 -2.27
C ILE A 145 -8.88 -2.03 -2.74
N ALA A 146 -7.55 -2.12 -2.83
CA ALA A 146 -6.75 -1.05 -3.39
C ALA A 146 -7.11 -0.78 -4.86
N GLY A 147 -7.26 -1.82 -5.68
CA GLY A 147 -7.67 -1.68 -7.08
C GLY A 147 -9.08 -1.13 -7.27
N GLU A 148 -9.98 -1.38 -6.33
CA GLU A 148 -11.33 -0.80 -6.31
C GLU A 148 -11.31 0.68 -5.94
N LYS A 149 -10.65 1.03 -4.83
CA LYS A 149 -10.62 2.40 -4.29
C LYS A 149 -9.79 3.36 -5.13
N PHE A 150 -8.64 2.90 -5.63
CA PHE A 150 -7.65 3.71 -6.34
C PHE A 150 -7.62 3.43 -7.84
N ARG A 151 -8.79 3.12 -8.40
CA ARG A 151 -8.91 2.73 -9.81
C ARG A 151 -8.34 3.79 -10.75
N THR A 152 -8.54 5.07 -10.44
CA THR A 152 -8.06 6.18 -11.26
C THR A 152 -6.54 6.22 -11.29
N GLU A 153 -5.89 6.10 -10.13
CA GLU A 153 -4.44 6.10 -10.00
C GLU A 153 -3.81 4.92 -10.76
N PHE A 154 -4.41 3.73 -10.62
CA PHE A 154 -3.96 2.56 -11.36
C PHE A 154 -4.18 2.69 -12.87
N ARG A 155 -5.32 3.26 -13.30
CA ARG A 155 -5.60 3.53 -14.71
C ARG A 155 -4.55 4.45 -15.30
N ASP A 156 -4.30 5.59 -14.63
CA ASP A 156 -3.37 6.60 -15.11
C ASP A 156 -1.96 6.00 -15.24
N MET A 157 -1.52 5.18 -14.28
CA MET A 157 -0.23 4.47 -14.36
C MET A 157 -0.15 3.48 -15.53
N LEU A 158 -1.25 2.80 -15.86
CA LEU A 158 -1.28 1.76 -16.90
C LEU A 158 -1.53 2.31 -18.31
N SER A 159 -2.02 3.55 -18.45
CA SER A 159 -2.39 4.16 -19.73
C SER A 159 -1.38 5.15 -20.30
N LEU A 160 -0.42 5.59 -19.47
CA LEU A 160 0.63 6.55 -19.81
C LEU A 160 1.94 5.81 -20.17
#